data_AF-A0A1F9LYX4-F1
#
_entry.id   AF-A0A1F9LYX4-F1
#
_cell.length_a   1.000
_cell.length_b   1.000
_cell.length_c   1.000
_cell.angle_alpha   90.00
_cell.angle_beta   90.00
_cell.angle_gamma   90.00
#
_symmetry.space_group_name_H-M   'P 1'
#
loop_
_entity.id
_entity.type
_entity.pdbx_description
1 polymer ?
#
loop_
_entity_poly.entity_id
_entity_poly.type
_entity_poly.pdbx_seq_one_letter_code
_entity_poly.pdbx_strand_id
1 'polypeptide(L)'
;MRHKKPETITFKADEALAEALHKVPNKSEFIRNAILSALANGCPLCQGTGILTPEQRAHWAGFLNTHSLQKCDACKAVHLVCGTNEAPCQH
;
A
#
# COMPACT_ATOMS: atom_id res chain seq x y z
N MET A 1 10.72 21.73 17.10
CA MET A 1 9.94 20.70 16.37
C MET A 1 9.15 19.90 17.39
N ARG A 2 7.81 19.86 17.32
CA ARG A 2 6.99 19.07 18.24
C ARG A 2 7.16 17.59 17.87
N HIS A 3 7.79 16.80 18.74
CA HIS A 3 7.75 15.34 18.62
C HIS A 3 6.29 14.90 18.76
N LYS A 4 5.65 14.56 17.64
CA LYS A 4 4.31 13.95 17.64
C LYS A 4 4.44 12.64 18.43
N LYS A 5 3.62 12.48 19.47
CA LYS A 5 3.58 11.22 20.21
C LYS A 5 3.25 10.09 19.24
N PRO A 6 3.93 8.94 19.31
CA PRO A 6 3.56 7.78 18.52
C PRO A 6 2.13 7.37 18.86
N GLU A 7 1.33 7.11 17.84
CA GLU A 7 -0.03 6.60 17.97
C GLU A 7 0.00 5.09 18.22
N THR A 8 -0.83 4.61 19.14
CA THR A 8 -0.95 3.18 19.44
C THR A 8 -2.05 2.57 18.59
N ILE A 9 -1.70 1.61 17.75
CA ILE A 9 -2.64 0.82 16.95
C ILE A 9 -2.73 -0.58 17.56
N THR A 10 -3.95 -1.03 17.87
CA THR A 10 -4.21 -2.37 18.40
C THR A 10 -5.02 -3.16 17.39
N PHE A 11 -4.59 -4.38 17.08
CA PHE A 11 -5.33 -5.33 16.25
C PHE A 11 -5.37 -6.69 16.92
N LYS A 12 -6.39 -7.48 16.58
CA LYS A 12 -6.51 -8.87 17.04
C LYS A 12 -5.70 -9.76 16.08
N ALA A 13 -4.83 -10.60 16.63
CA ALA A 13 -4.11 -11.63 15.89
C ALA A 13 -4.75 -12.99 16.13
N ASP A 14 -4.73 -13.86 15.14
CA ASP A 14 -4.99 -15.28 15.35
C ASP A 14 -3.84 -15.93 16.15
N GLU A 15 -4.08 -17.16 16.60
CA GLU A 15 -3.14 -17.91 17.45
C GLU A 15 -1.79 -18.12 16.74
N ALA A 16 -1.81 -18.48 15.46
CA ALA A 16 -0.60 -18.73 14.68
C ALA A 16 0.27 -17.47 14.55
N LEU A 17 -0.34 -16.32 14.25
CA LEU A 17 0.36 -15.03 14.16
C LEU A 17 0.88 -14.58 15.52
N ALA A 18 0.09 -14.76 16.59
CA ALA A 18 0.51 -14.42 17.94
C ALA A 18 1.76 -15.22 18.36
N GLU A 19 1.75 -16.54 18.18
CA GLU A 19 2.90 -17.39 18.48
C GLU A 19 4.15 -17.03 17.67
N ALA A 20 3.99 -16.74 16.37
CA ALA A 20 5.09 -16.29 15.53
C ALA A 20 5.68 -14.97 16.04
N LEU A 21 4.83 -13.99 16.37
CA LEU A 21 5.26 -12.71 16.93
C LEU A 21 5.90 -12.88 18.31
N HIS A 22 5.46 -13.83 19.14
CA HIS A 22 6.06 -14.09 20.46
C HIS A 22 7.54 -14.47 20.38
N LYS A 23 7.98 -15.13 19.30
CA LYS A 23 9.37 -15.52 19.06
C LYS A 23 10.27 -14.36 18.61
N VAL A 24 9.69 -13.23 18.19
CA VAL A 24 10.45 -12.06 17.73
C VAL A 24 10.92 -11.21 18.93
N PRO A 25 12.24 -10.92 19.06
CA PRO A 25 12.78 -10.18 20.20
C PRO A 25 12.33 -8.71 20.23
N ASN A 26 12.23 -8.03 19.09
CA ASN A 26 11.71 -6.66 18.99
C ASN A 26 10.46 -6.59 18.09
N LYS A 27 9.30 -7.00 18.63
CA LYS A 27 8.03 -7.12 17.90
C LYS A 27 7.61 -5.80 17.26
N SER A 28 7.73 -4.71 18.01
CA SER A 28 7.31 -3.38 17.55
C SER A 28 8.12 -2.89 16.36
N GLU A 29 9.44 -3.12 16.36
CA GLU A 29 10.31 -2.76 15.24
C GLU A 29 10.06 -3.66 14.02
N PHE A 30 9.95 -4.98 14.25
CA PHE A 30 9.64 -5.93 13.19
C PHE A 30 8.31 -5.61 12.49
N ILE A 31 7.24 -5.40 13.27
CA ILE A 31 5.91 -5.06 12.76
C ILE A 31 5.96 -3.73 12.00
N ARG A 32 6.65 -2.71 12.53
CA ARG A 32 6.82 -1.42 11.86
C ARG A 32 7.48 -1.58 10.50
N ASN A 33 8.60 -2.30 10.43
CA ASN A 33 9.34 -2.50 9.18
C ASN A 33 8.54 -3.32 8.17
N ALA A 34 7.85 -4.37 8.63
CA ALA A 34 6.99 -5.19 7.78
C ALA A 34 5.83 -4.37 7.18
N ILE A 35 5.14 -3.57 8.00
CA ILE A 35 4.04 -2.70 7.53
C ILE A 35 4.56 -1.64 6.56
N LEU A 36 5.66 -0.96 6.87
CA LEU A 36 6.24 0.04 5.95
C LEU A 36 6.65 -0.57 4.62
N SER A 37 7.25 -1.77 4.63
CA SER A 37 7.61 -2.49 3.40
C SER A 37 6.38 -2.91 2.60
N ALA A 38 5.35 -3.43 3.27
CA ALA A 38 4.09 -3.81 2.63
C ALA A 38 3.37 -2.61 2.02
N LEU A 39 3.36 -1.46 2.70
CA LEU A 39 2.79 -0.21 2.18
C LEU A 39 3.61 0.36 1.02
N ALA A 40 4.95 0.28 1.08
CA ALA A 40 5.83 0.74 0.00
C ALA A 40 5.71 -0.10 -1.27
N ASN A 41 5.32 -1.38 -1.15
CA ASN A 41 5.18 -2.32 -2.26
C ASN A 41 3.71 -2.69 -2.55
N GLY A 42 2.77 -2.07 -1.86
CA GLY A 42 1.34 -2.36 -2.00
C GLY A 42 0.84 -1.91 -3.37
N CYS A 43 0.08 -2.77 -4.04
CA CYS A 43 -0.57 -2.37 -5.28
C CYS A 43 -1.64 -1.31 -4.96
N PRO A 44 -1.59 -0.12 -5.59
CA PRO A 44 -2.46 1.00 -5.22
C PRO A 44 -3.91 0.84 -5.71
N LEU A 45 -4.20 -0.19 -6.50
CA LEU A 45 -5.56 -0.58 -6.90
C LEU A 45 -6.22 -1.54 -5.89
N CYS A 46 -5.43 -2.43 -5.29
CA CYS A 46 -5.94 -3.47 -4.41
C CYS A 46 -6.03 -3.04 -2.92
N GLN A 47 -5.74 -1.78 -2.62
CA GLN A 47 -5.73 -1.25 -1.24
C GLN A 47 -4.82 -2.04 -0.29
N GLY A 48 -3.72 -2.60 -0.81
CA GLY A 48 -2.73 -3.33 -0.01
C GLY A 48 -2.99 -4.84 0.15
N THR A 49 -3.99 -5.42 -0.52
CA THR A 49 -4.20 -6.89 -0.52
C THR A 49 -3.27 -7.63 -1.50
N GLY A 50 -2.59 -6.92 -2.37
CA GLY A 50 -1.68 -7.42 -3.40
C GLY A 50 -0.34 -6.69 -3.37
N ILE A 51 0.72 -7.42 -3.71
CA ILE A 51 2.11 -6.94 -3.69
C ILE A 51 2.59 -6.85 -5.13
N LEU A 52 3.19 -5.71 -5.51
CA LEU A 52 3.89 -5.58 -6.78
C LEU A 52 5.32 -6.14 -6.64
N THR A 53 5.77 -6.94 -7.61
CA THR A 53 7.20 -7.27 -7.71
C THR A 53 8.02 -5.99 -7.97
N PRO A 54 9.34 -5.97 -7.72
CA PRO A 54 10.17 -4.81 -8.01
C PRO A 54 10.05 -4.34 -9.47
N GLU A 55 9.97 -5.26 -10.42
CA GLU A 55 9.82 -4.97 -11.85
C GLU A 55 8.44 -4.35 -12.12
N GLN A 56 7.37 -4.95 -11.59
CA GLN A 56 6.01 -4.40 -11.70
C GLN A 56 5.91 -3.01 -11.09
N ARG A 57 6.58 -2.76 -9.96
CA ARG A 57 6.64 -1.44 -9.33
C ARG A 57 7.35 -0.42 -10.22
N ALA A 58 8.44 -0.79 -10.89
CA ALA A 58 9.15 0.09 -11.81
C ALA A 58 8.26 0.45 -13.01
N HIS A 59 7.59 -0.53 -13.62
CA HIS A 59 6.63 -0.29 -14.69
C HIS A 59 5.46 0.58 -14.23
N TRP A 60 4.94 0.32 -13.03
CA TRP A 60 3.87 1.10 -12.43
C TRP A 60 4.26 2.56 -12.17
N ALA A 61 5.48 2.81 -11.67
CA ALA A 61 6.01 4.16 -11.50
C ALA A 61 6.12 4.91 -12.85
N GLY A 62 6.54 4.22 -13.91
CA GLY A 62 6.52 4.75 -15.28
C GLY A 62 5.11 5.13 -15.75
N PHE A 63 4.14 4.25 -15.51
CA PHE A 63 2.73 4.45 -15.87
C PHE A 63 2.09 5.64 -15.15
N LEU A 64 2.41 5.84 -13.87
CA LEU A 64 1.90 6.96 -13.07
C LEU A 64 2.43 8.35 -13.48
N ASN A 65 3.41 8.43 -14.39
CA ASN A 65 3.83 9.72 -14.93
C ASN A 65 2.78 10.34 -15.87
N THR A 66 1.97 9.50 -16.52
CA THR A 66 0.93 9.93 -17.47
C THR A 66 -0.48 9.58 -17.00
N HIS A 67 -0.61 8.77 -15.95
CA HIS A 67 -1.89 8.35 -15.39
C HIS A 67 -1.96 8.65 -13.91
N SER A 68 -3.14 9.03 -13.42
CA SER A 68 -3.38 9.29 -12.00
C SER A 68 -4.45 8.37 -11.44
N LEU A 69 -4.41 8.15 -10.13
CA LEU A 69 -5.45 7.44 -9.40
C LEU A 69 -6.38 8.47 -8.76
N GLN A 70 -7.67 8.40 -9.06
CA GLN A 70 -8.68 9.26 -8.46
C GLN A 70 -9.74 8.43 -7.76
N LYS A 71 -10.40 9.02 -6.75
CA LYS A 71 -11.56 8.42 -6.10
C LYS A 71 -12.82 8.94 -6.78
N CYS A 72 -13.68 8.04 -7.23
CA CYS A 72 -14.97 8.39 -7.79
C CYS A 72 -15.86 9.03 -6.71
N ASP A 73 -16.50 10.15 -7.02
CA ASP A 73 -17.37 10.83 -6.05
C ASP A 73 -18.65 10.07 -5.73
N ALA A 74 -19.18 9.30 -6.70
CA ALA A 74 -20.43 8.57 -6.56
C ALA A 74 -20.27 7.25 -5.78
N CYS A 75 -19.27 6.42 -6.12
CA CYS A 75 -19.11 5.09 -5.52
C CYS A 75 -17.90 4.95 -4.59
N LYS A 76 -17.07 6.00 -4.45
CA LYS A 76 -15.82 6.02 -3.65
C LYS A 76 -14.75 5.02 -4.09
N ALA A 77 -14.97 4.27 -5.18
CA ALA A 77 -13.98 3.38 -5.75
C ALA A 77 -12.81 4.18 -6.34
N VAL A 78 -11.61 3.59 -6.27
CA VAL A 78 -10.42 4.14 -6.93
C VAL A 78 -10.45 3.75 -8.41
N HIS A 79 -10.26 4.71 -9.31
CA HIS A 79 -10.17 4.49 -10.75
C HIS A 79 -8.95 5.19 -11.33
N LEU A 80 -8.49 4.67 -12.48
CA LEU A 80 -7.39 5.24 -13.25
C LEU A 80 -7.92 6.35 -14.16
N VAL A 81 -7.19 7.46 -14.20
CA VAL A 81 -7.47 8.61 -15.05
C VAL A 81 -6.26 8.86 -15.94
N CYS A 82 -6.47 8.80 -17.24
CA CYS A 82 -5.45 9.11 -18.23
C CYS A 82 -5.23 10.63 -18.30
N GLY A 83 -3.98 11.07 -18.19
CA GLY A 83 -3.59 12.48 -18.25
C GLY A 83 -3.27 12.97 -19.66
N THR A 84 -3.17 12.08 -20.64
CA THR A 84 -3.03 12.42 -22.05
C THR A 84 -4.42 12.53 -22.68
N ASN A 85 -4.69 13.66 -23.34
CA ASN A 85 -5.93 13.91 -24.08
C ASN A 85 -5.99 13.14 -25.43
N GLU A 86 -5.21 12.08 -25.57
CA GLU A 86 -5.29 11.15 -26.69
C GLU A 86 -6.11 9.93 -26.28
N ALA A 87 -6.88 9.44 -27.25
CA ALA A 87 -7.95 8.45 -27.16
C ALA A 87 -7.75 7.33 -26.10
N PRO A 88 -8.86 6.82 -25.52
CA PRO A 88 -8.83 5.84 -24.43
C PRO A 88 -7.91 4.67 -24.73
N CYS A 89 -7.16 4.22 -23.71
CA CYS A 89 -6.33 3.01 -23.75
C CYS A 89 -7.11 1.85 -24.40
N GLN A 90 -6.79 1.56 -25.65
CA GLN A 90 -7.23 0.32 -26.29
C GLN A 90 -6.34 -0.80 -25.75
N HIS A 91 -7.01 -1.83 -25.20
CA HIS A 91 -6.40 -3.05 -24.70
C HIS A 91 -6.01 -3.96 -25.87
#